data_AF-A0A316QRD6-F1
#
_entry.id   AF-A0A316QRD6-F1
#
_cell.length_a   1.000
_cell.length_b   1.000
_cell.length_c   1.000
_cell.angle_alpha   90.00
_cell.angle_beta   90.00
_cell.angle_gamma   90.00
#
_symmetry.space_group_name_H-M   'P 1'
#
loop_
_entity.id
_entity.type
_entity.pdbx_description
1 polymer ?
#
loop_
_entity_poly.entity_id
_entity_poly.type
_entity_poly.pdbx_seq_one_letter_code
_entity_poly.pdbx_strand_id
1 'polypeptide(L)'
;MKKARKLIGLMLSVCVCVALFSMTALADTQTDEIKNIIHDDNLEAAVIDAVGGEENLTYENIAAIESLAVTNKGIQDLEGIQLLKGLKSLDLSNNKLQVIAQLGDLKDSLENLNLSGNLIEETGPLSLLTGLKTLDVSGNLIENAGGIANLTALTALNISGNIIKDSGAFEKLAALTELNISGNQIVDAGGIANLTALKTLDISDNLIEDSGAFEKLAALTALNISGNQIADLGGLEKAGMQLETLDAADNKVEDLAPLRNMESLINLNLNGNMVKESSLAMLPVSITGSDGFAAWKEATLGTQNVSYIITVTAGENGTVAPYGNQGKVTVKSGDDQSFAITPDKDYIIDKVMADGKDVTSEVKDNTYTFAKVSGEHTLEVTFKAQVSDSQGTGDCGLPAALLILAIAGAGLAGIALRNKKLNNNK
;
A
#
# COMPACT_ATOMS: atom_id res chain seq x y z
N MET A 1 -42.21 -73.64 43.42
CA MET A 1 -42.24 -72.68 42.29
C MET A 1 -41.89 -71.22 42.64
N LYS A 2 -42.22 -70.68 43.83
CA LYS A 2 -41.87 -69.29 44.19
C LYS A 2 -40.37 -69.01 44.47
N LYS A 3 -39.58 -70.01 44.92
CA LYS A 3 -38.12 -69.85 45.14
C LYS A 3 -37.29 -69.84 43.85
N ALA A 4 -37.73 -70.53 42.79
CA ALA A 4 -37.00 -70.61 41.52
C ALA A 4 -37.10 -69.32 40.66
N ARG A 5 -38.23 -68.60 40.72
CA ARG A 5 -38.40 -67.30 40.02
C ARG A 5 -37.55 -66.17 40.61
N LYS A 6 -37.27 -66.21 41.93
CA LYS A 6 -36.41 -65.21 42.60
C LYS A 6 -34.92 -65.38 42.24
N LEU A 7 -34.49 -66.62 41.99
CA LEU A 7 -33.10 -66.94 41.62
C LEU A 7 -32.78 -66.60 40.15
N ILE A 8 -33.75 -66.79 39.24
CA ILE A 8 -33.61 -66.43 37.82
C ILE A 8 -33.60 -64.91 37.61
N GLY A 9 -34.42 -64.16 38.35
CA GLY A 9 -34.38 -62.68 38.33
C GLY A 9 -33.08 -62.11 38.90
N LEU A 10 -32.50 -62.74 39.93
CA LEU A 10 -31.21 -62.36 40.50
C LEU A 10 -30.05 -62.72 39.55
N MET A 11 -30.09 -63.87 38.87
CA MET A 11 -29.06 -64.23 37.88
C MET A 11 -29.13 -63.41 36.59
N LEU A 12 -30.31 -63.02 36.10
CA LEU A 12 -30.40 -62.06 34.98
C LEU A 12 -29.91 -60.67 35.40
N SER A 13 -30.26 -60.21 36.61
CA SER A 13 -29.76 -58.94 37.14
C SER A 13 -28.25 -58.95 37.32
N VAL A 14 -27.67 -60.05 37.83
CA VAL A 14 -26.21 -60.18 38.01
C VAL A 14 -25.49 -60.33 36.66
N CYS A 15 -26.04 -61.07 35.69
CA CYS A 15 -25.45 -61.14 34.33
C CYS A 15 -25.55 -59.80 33.60
N VAL A 16 -26.65 -59.05 33.73
CA VAL A 16 -26.78 -57.70 33.17
C VAL A 16 -25.83 -56.74 33.89
N CYS A 17 -25.71 -56.82 35.23
CA CYS A 17 -24.76 -56.01 35.97
C CYS A 17 -23.29 -56.35 35.64
N VAL A 18 -22.93 -57.62 35.46
CA VAL A 18 -21.56 -58.03 35.07
C VAL A 18 -21.27 -57.65 33.61
N ALA A 19 -22.25 -57.76 32.71
CA ALA A 19 -22.11 -57.32 31.32
C ALA A 19 -21.98 -55.78 31.23
N LEU A 20 -22.78 -55.03 31.98
CA LEU A 20 -22.67 -53.57 32.10
C LEU A 20 -21.35 -53.15 32.77
N PHE A 21 -20.89 -53.89 33.80
CA PHE A 21 -19.61 -53.63 34.46
C PHE A 21 -18.42 -53.94 33.55
N SER A 22 -18.52 -54.99 32.71
CA SER A 22 -17.49 -55.28 31.72
C SER A 22 -17.48 -54.27 30.58
N MET A 23 -18.65 -53.79 30.12
CA MET A 23 -18.76 -52.77 29.08
C MET A 23 -18.25 -51.40 29.55
N THR A 24 -18.53 -51.03 30.80
CA THR A 24 -18.01 -49.79 31.41
C THR A 24 -16.49 -49.86 31.59
N ALA A 25 -15.95 -50.98 32.09
CA ALA A 25 -14.50 -51.16 32.19
C ALA A 25 -13.78 -51.16 30.82
N LEU A 26 -14.41 -51.71 29.77
CA LEU A 26 -13.89 -51.67 28.40
C LEU A 26 -13.90 -50.25 27.81
N ALA A 27 -14.97 -49.48 28.06
CA ALA A 27 -15.05 -48.08 27.66
C ALA A 27 -13.98 -47.23 28.37
N ASP A 28 -13.81 -47.40 29.69
CA ASP A 28 -12.77 -46.70 30.45
C ASP A 28 -11.36 -47.02 29.93
N THR A 29 -11.07 -48.29 29.57
CA THR A 29 -9.76 -48.65 28.99
C THR A 29 -9.52 -48.07 27.60
N GLN A 30 -10.58 -47.88 26.79
CA GLN A 30 -10.47 -47.27 25.46
C GLN A 30 -10.24 -45.76 25.57
N THR A 31 -10.97 -45.10 26.46
CA THR A 31 -10.80 -43.67 26.74
C THR A 31 -9.36 -43.39 27.17
N ASP A 32 -8.82 -44.18 28.11
CA ASP A 32 -7.42 -44.02 28.56
C ASP A 32 -6.41 -44.27 27.41
N GLU A 33 -6.66 -45.23 26.53
CA GLU A 33 -5.79 -45.48 25.37
C GLU A 33 -5.78 -44.28 24.41
N ILE A 34 -6.94 -43.72 24.09
CA ILE A 34 -7.05 -42.56 23.19
C ILE A 34 -6.34 -41.34 23.76
N LYS A 35 -6.57 -41.04 25.05
CA LYS A 35 -5.90 -39.92 25.72
C LYS A 35 -4.39 -40.06 25.68
N ASN A 36 -3.87 -41.29 25.84
CA ASN A 36 -2.43 -41.55 25.75
C ASN A 36 -1.83 -41.35 24.33
N ILE A 37 -2.65 -41.30 23.29
CA ILE A 37 -2.20 -41.03 21.91
C ILE A 37 -2.15 -39.52 21.63
N ILE A 38 -3.08 -38.74 22.20
CA ILE A 38 -3.11 -37.29 22.00
C ILE A 38 -2.18 -36.64 23.02
N HIS A 39 -1.00 -36.20 22.59
CA HIS A 39 0.03 -35.73 23.51
C HIS A 39 -0.18 -34.30 24.04
N ASP A 40 -0.85 -33.44 23.27
CA ASP A 40 -1.08 -32.05 23.68
C ASP A 40 -2.41 -31.94 24.45
N ASP A 41 -2.33 -31.60 25.73
CA ASP A 41 -3.50 -31.48 26.62
C ASP A 41 -4.61 -30.57 26.04
N ASN A 42 -4.25 -29.52 25.29
CA ASN A 42 -5.25 -28.63 24.70
C ASN A 42 -5.93 -29.24 23.48
N LEU A 43 -5.18 -30.03 22.70
CA LEU A 43 -5.75 -30.80 21.61
C LEU A 43 -6.66 -31.91 22.15
N GLU A 44 -6.22 -32.62 23.19
CA GLU A 44 -7.01 -33.66 23.87
C GLU A 44 -8.33 -33.07 24.39
N ALA A 45 -8.26 -31.96 25.13
CA ALA A 45 -9.44 -31.29 25.65
C ALA A 45 -10.40 -30.85 24.53
N ALA A 46 -9.88 -30.36 23.41
CA ALA A 46 -10.71 -29.96 22.27
C ALA A 46 -11.39 -31.16 21.59
N VAL A 47 -10.70 -32.30 21.47
CA VAL A 47 -11.28 -33.54 20.95
C VAL A 47 -12.36 -34.08 21.89
N ILE A 48 -12.13 -34.05 23.21
CA ILE A 48 -13.11 -34.42 24.23
C ILE A 48 -14.36 -33.54 24.13
N ASP A 49 -14.20 -32.22 24.03
CA ASP A 49 -15.32 -31.29 23.86
C ASP A 49 -16.09 -31.56 22.54
N ALA A 50 -15.37 -31.86 21.45
CA ALA A 50 -15.97 -32.12 20.15
C ALA A 50 -16.82 -33.41 20.10
N VAL A 51 -16.45 -34.44 20.87
CA VAL A 51 -17.28 -35.64 21.04
C VAL A 51 -18.36 -35.47 22.12
N GLY A 52 -18.37 -34.35 22.84
CA GLY A 52 -19.37 -34.03 23.85
C GLY A 52 -19.10 -34.65 25.22
N GLY A 53 -17.84 -34.81 25.61
CA GLY A 53 -17.43 -35.31 26.93
C GLY A 53 -16.59 -36.58 26.87
N GLU A 54 -15.86 -36.87 27.95
CA GLU A 54 -14.94 -38.02 28.04
C GLU A 54 -15.65 -39.36 27.86
N GLU A 55 -16.90 -39.44 28.31
CA GLU A 55 -17.76 -40.63 28.17
C GLU A 55 -18.08 -40.97 26.71
N ASN A 56 -17.94 -40.00 25.81
CA ASN A 56 -18.16 -40.16 24.38
C ASN A 56 -16.84 -40.31 23.60
N LEU A 57 -15.69 -40.37 24.29
CA LEU A 57 -14.38 -40.50 23.66
C LEU A 57 -14.14 -41.93 23.18
N THR A 58 -14.64 -42.22 21.98
CA THR A 58 -14.48 -43.50 21.29
C THR A 58 -13.88 -43.28 19.89
N TYR A 59 -13.18 -44.27 19.33
CA TYR A 59 -12.64 -44.18 17.98
C TYR A 59 -13.72 -43.87 16.92
N GLU A 60 -14.93 -44.40 17.11
CA GLU A 60 -16.06 -44.13 16.21
C GLU A 60 -16.48 -42.66 16.26
N ASN A 61 -16.67 -42.10 17.46
CA ASN A 61 -17.07 -40.71 17.62
C ASN A 61 -15.98 -39.74 17.16
N ILE A 62 -14.70 -40.03 17.44
CA ILE A 62 -13.57 -39.19 16.99
C ILE A 62 -13.44 -39.21 15.47
N ALA A 63 -13.59 -40.38 14.85
CA ALA A 63 -13.55 -40.50 13.39
C ALA A 63 -14.75 -39.81 12.72
N ALA A 64 -15.86 -39.59 13.44
CA ALA A 64 -17.04 -38.87 12.96
C ALA A 64 -16.93 -37.34 13.08
N ILE A 65 -15.89 -36.80 13.74
CA ILE A 65 -15.66 -35.36 13.80
C ILE A 65 -15.36 -34.83 12.40
N GLU A 66 -16.25 -33.98 11.86
CA GLU A 66 -16.08 -33.36 10.54
C GLU A 66 -15.43 -31.97 10.62
N SER A 67 -15.50 -31.30 11.77
CA SER A 67 -14.94 -29.97 11.97
C SER A 67 -14.36 -29.83 13.38
N LEU A 68 -13.15 -29.31 13.48
CA LEU A 68 -12.49 -29.02 14.75
C LEU A 68 -11.82 -27.66 14.68
N ALA A 69 -12.04 -26.81 15.69
CA ALA A 69 -11.41 -25.51 15.82
C ALA A 69 -10.73 -25.40 17.18
N VAL A 70 -9.41 -25.25 17.18
CA VAL A 70 -8.57 -25.20 18.38
C VAL A 70 -7.62 -24.02 18.30
N THR A 71 -8.18 -22.81 18.28
CA THR A 71 -7.43 -21.57 18.05
C THR A 71 -6.89 -20.96 19.34
N ASN A 72 -5.69 -20.37 19.28
CA ASN A 72 -5.09 -19.65 20.41
C ASN A 72 -5.02 -20.46 21.71
N LYS A 73 -4.63 -21.75 21.61
CA LYS A 73 -4.47 -22.65 22.75
C LYS A 73 -3.02 -22.97 23.08
N GLY A 74 -2.08 -22.53 22.23
CA GLY A 74 -0.66 -22.78 22.41
C GLY A 74 -0.26 -24.21 22.08
N ILE A 75 -1.02 -24.88 21.21
CA ILE A 75 -0.73 -26.24 20.73
C ILE A 75 0.64 -26.26 20.06
N GLN A 76 1.44 -27.29 20.37
CA GLN A 76 2.76 -27.50 19.80
C GLN A 76 2.92 -28.89 19.17
N ASP A 77 2.18 -29.88 19.66
CA ASP A 77 2.20 -31.25 19.16
C ASP A 77 0.84 -31.60 18.54
N LEU A 78 0.88 -32.20 17.35
CA LEU A 78 -0.31 -32.67 16.63
C LEU A 78 -0.46 -34.19 16.71
N GLU A 79 0.38 -34.89 17.46
CA GLU A 79 0.20 -36.32 17.66
C GLU A 79 -1.20 -36.63 18.21
N GLY A 80 -1.83 -37.64 17.61
CA GLY A 80 -3.22 -38.01 17.83
C GLY A 80 -4.23 -37.36 16.88
N ILE A 81 -3.89 -36.28 16.16
CA ILE A 81 -4.79 -35.70 15.14
C ILE A 81 -5.12 -36.71 14.04
N GLN A 82 -4.25 -37.68 13.78
CA GLN A 82 -4.42 -38.71 12.76
C GLN A 82 -5.65 -39.60 13.02
N LEU A 83 -6.19 -39.62 14.24
CA LEU A 83 -7.39 -40.36 14.60
C LEU A 83 -8.67 -39.75 13.98
N LEU A 84 -8.66 -38.44 13.67
CA LEU A 84 -9.82 -37.71 13.17
C LEU A 84 -10.02 -37.90 11.66
N LYS A 85 -10.23 -39.14 11.23
CA LYS A 85 -10.27 -39.51 9.80
C LYS A 85 -11.41 -38.86 9.01
N GLY A 86 -12.51 -38.46 9.66
CA GLY A 86 -13.64 -37.77 9.03
C GLY A 86 -13.48 -36.26 8.88
N LEU A 87 -12.35 -35.68 9.32
CA LEU A 87 -12.18 -34.24 9.43
C LEU A 87 -12.13 -33.55 8.06
N LYS A 88 -13.09 -32.66 7.81
CA LYS A 88 -13.19 -31.85 6.58
C LYS A 88 -12.69 -30.43 6.77
N SER A 89 -12.83 -29.90 7.99
CA SER A 89 -12.42 -28.54 8.34
C SER A 89 -11.60 -28.55 9.63
N LEU A 90 -10.40 -27.95 9.60
CA LEU A 90 -9.51 -27.85 10.75
C LEU A 90 -8.99 -26.43 10.89
N ASP A 91 -9.25 -25.82 12.04
CA ASP A 91 -8.66 -24.52 12.42
C ASP A 91 -7.71 -24.70 13.61
N LEU A 92 -6.42 -24.50 13.36
CA LEU A 92 -5.32 -24.54 14.31
C LEU A 92 -4.60 -23.17 14.38
N SER A 93 -5.29 -22.10 14.02
CA SER A 93 -4.70 -20.77 13.98
C SER A 93 -4.24 -20.25 15.35
N ASN A 94 -3.22 -19.40 15.33
CA ASN A 94 -2.66 -18.72 16.50
C ASN A 94 -2.14 -19.69 17.58
N ASN A 95 -1.53 -20.81 17.18
CA ASN A 95 -0.88 -21.74 18.10
C ASN A 95 0.66 -21.58 18.02
N LYS A 96 1.40 -22.65 18.32
CA LYS A 96 2.88 -22.64 18.34
C LYS A 96 3.43 -23.79 17.50
N LEU A 97 2.70 -24.18 16.46
CA LEU A 97 3.06 -25.31 15.60
C LEU A 97 4.29 -24.98 14.78
N GLN A 98 5.29 -25.86 14.82
CA GLN A 98 6.46 -25.84 13.94
C GLN A 98 6.46 -27.05 13.01
N VAL A 99 6.07 -28.20 13.54
CA VAL A 99 6.02 -29.48 12.83
C VAL A 99 4.56 -29.86 12.58
N ILE A 100 4.25 -30.16 11.32
CA ILE A 100 2.89 -30.46 10.86
C ILE A 100 2.80 -31.79 10.09
N ALA A 101 3.76 -32.69 10.31
CA ALA A 101 3.87 -33.95 9.57
C ALA A 101 2.60 -34.80 9.65
N GLN A 102 1.97 -34.83 10.83
CA GLN A 102 0.76 -35.59 11.13
C GLN A 102 -0.45 -35.17 10.30
N LEU A 103 -0.50 -33.94 9.78
CA LEU A 103 -1.60 -33.50 8.93
C LEU A 103 -1.69 -34.33 7.65
N GLY A 104 -0.58 -34.86 7.14
CA GLY A 104 -0.56 -35.69 5.94
C GLY A 104 -1.45 -36.94 6.01
N ASP A 105 -1.77 -37.41 7.22
CA ASP A 105 -2.65 -38.55 7.45
C ASP A 105 -4.15 -38.23 7.33
N LEU A 106 -4.49 -36.96 7.09
CA LEU A 106 -5.85 -36.44 6.84
C LEU A 106 -6.13 -36.16 5.36
N LYS A 107 -5.22 -36.57 4.47
CA LYS A 107 -5.29 -36.33 3.02
C LYS A 107 -6.59 -36.77 2.33
N ASP A 108 -7.28 -37.75 2.90
CA ASP A 108 -8.47 -38.36 2.29
C ASP A 108 -9.76 -37.60 2.61
N SER A 109 -9.75 -36.69 3.60
CA SER A 109 -10.95 -36.02 4.10
C SER A 109 -10.84 -34.49 4.18
N LEU A 110 -9.65 -33.94 4.38
CA LEU A 110 -9.50 -32.52 4.68
C LEU A 110 -9.72 -31.64 3.44
N GLU A 111 -10.63 -30.67 3.57
CA GLU A 111 -10.98 -29.72 2.51
C GLU A 111 -10.65 -28.26 2.87
N ASN A 112 -10.68 -27.91 4.16
CA ASN A 112 -10.42 -26.56 4.66
C ASN A 112 -9.44 -26.62 5.82
N LEU A 113 -8.35 -25.85 5.72
CA LEU A 113 -7.28 -25.86 6.73
C LEU A 113 -6.81 -24.44 7.03
N ASN A 114 -6.87 -24.06 8.30
CA ASN A 114 -6.32 -22.82 8.81
C ASN A 114 -5.18 -23.12 9.81
N LEU A 115 -3.97 -22.71 9.43
CA LEU A 115 -2.72 -22.81 10.19
C LEU A 115 -2.09 -21.42 10.41
N SER A 116 -2.86 -20.35 10.21
CA SER A 116 -2.34 -18.98 10.34
C SER A 116 -1.78 -18.68 11.73
N GLY A 117 -0.78 -17.79 11.83
CA GLY A 117 -0.23 -17.36 13.11
C GLY A 117 0.45 -18.48 13.90
N ASN A 118 1.20 -19.35 13.22
CA ASN A 118 2.01 -20.40 13.84
C ASN A 118 3.51 -20.12 13.59
N LEU A 119 4.37 -21.12 13.74
CA LEU A 119 5.82 -21.04 13.57
C LEU A 119 6.29 -22.02 12.48
N ILE A 120 5.48 -22.22 11.45
CA ILE A 120 5.74 -23.22 10.40
C ILE A 120 6.77 -22.68 9.41
N GLU A 121 7.82 -23.46 9.16
CA GLU A 121 8.83 -23.17 8.14
C GLU A 121 8.68 -24.08 6.91
N GLU A 122 8.32 -25.35 7.13
CA GLU A 122 8.33 -26.40 6.12
C GLU A 122 6.92 -26.78 5.66
N THR A 123 6.63 -26.57 4.38
CA THR A 123 5.34 -26.89 3.77
C THR A 123 5.24 -28.32 3.23
N GLY A 124 6.33 -29.10 3.25
CA GLY A 124 6.40 -30.44 2.67
C GLY A 124 5.22 -31.37 3.00
N PRO A 125 4.80 -31.48 4.29
CA PRO A 125 3.66 -32.32 4.66
C PRO A 125 2.34 -31.94 3.99
N LEU A 126 2.13 -30.67 3.66
CA LEU A 126 0.91 -30.19 3.01
C LEU A 126 0.73 -30.78 1.62
N SER A 127 1.81 -31.20 0.95
CA SER A 127 1.78 -31.75 -0.42
C SER A 127 0.91 -33.00 -0.59
N LEU A 128 0.58 -33.67 0.51
CA LEU A 128 -0.30 -34.84 0.53
C LEU A 128 -1.78 -34.46 0.49
N LEU A 129 -2.14 -33.24 0.89
CA LEU A 129 -3.52 -32.79 1.12
C LEU A 129 -4.20 -32.30 -0.17
N THR A 130 -4.11 -33.08 -1.24
CA THR A 130 -4.54 -32.67 -2.59
C THR A 130 -6.05 -32.38 -2.73
N GLY A 131 -6.85 -32.75 -1.73
CA GLY A 131 -8.28 -32.44 -1.63
C GLY A 131 -8.61 -31.05 -1.08
N LEU A 132 -7.61 -30.29 -0.58
CA LEU A 132 -7.84 -28.96 -0.03
C LEU A 132 -8.42 -27.99 -1.05
N LYS A 133 -9.47 -27.29 -0.63
CA LYS A 133 -10.15 -26.21 -1.35
C LYS A 133 -9.76 -24.84 -0.79
N THR A 134 -9.59 -24.75 0.53
CA THR A 134 -9.12 -23.53 1.20
C THR A 134 -7.93 -23.83 2.11
N LEU A 135 -6.93 -22.96 2.05
CA LEU A 135 -5.74 -23.04 2.89
C LEU A 135 -5.35 -21.64 3.37
N ASP A 136 -5.22 -21.48 4.67
CA ASP A 136 -4.60 -20.31 5.29
C ASP A 136 -3.36 -20.74 6.09
N VAL A 137 -2.19 -20.28 5.66
CA VAL A 137 -0.89 -20.45 6.31
C VAL A 137 -0.20 -19.10 6.52
N SER A 138 -1.00 -18.02 6.61
CA SER A 138 -0.49 -16.66 6.81
C SER A 138 0.19 -16.46 8.17
N GLY A 139 1.10 -15.51 8.28
CA GLY A 139 1.77 -15.20 9.54
C GLY A 139 2.57 -16.38 10.10
N ASN A 140 3.34 -17.04 9.24
CA ASN A 140 4.26 -18.13 9.59
C ASN A 140 5.70 -17.74 9.20
N LEU A 141 6.60 -18.70 9.08
CA LEU A 141 8.02 -18.50 8.75
C LEU A 141 8.40 -19.22 7.45
N ILE A 142 7.44 -19.36 6.53
CA ILE A 142 7.62 -20.13 5.29
C ILE A 142 8.52 -19.37 4.32
N GLU A 143 9.65 -19.97 3.95
CA GLU A 143 10.51 -19.50 2.86
C GLU A 143 10.22 -20.26 1.54
N ASN A 144 9.95 -21.56 1.65
CA ASN A 144 9.72 -22.44 0.51
C ASN A 144 8.27 -22.98 0.51
N ALA A 145 7.47 -22.47 -0.43
CA ALA A 145 6.09 -22.89 -0.62
C ALA A 145 5.92 -24.15 -1.50
N GLY A 146 7.00 -24.87 -1.84
CA GLY A 146 6.98 -26.00 -2.76
C GLY A 146 6.03 -27.13 -2.37
N GLY A 147 5.73 -27.31 -1.08
CA GLY A 147 4.72 -28.26 -0.60
C GLY A 147 3.29 -27.95 -1.06
N ILE A 148 3.01 -26.71 -1.49
CA ILE A 148 1.69 -26.26 -1.94
C ILE A 148 1.49 -26.53 -3.45
N ALA A 149 2.57 -26.75 -4.22
CA ALA A 149 2.54 -26.76 -5.69
C ALA A 149 1.63 -27.83 -6.33
N ASN A 150 1.23 -28.86 -5.57
CA ASN A 150 0.35 -29.93 -6.05
C ASN A 150 -1.09 -29.81 -5.53
N LEU A 151 -1.43 -28.76 -4.78
CA LEU A 151 -2.75 -28.54 -4.22
C LEU A 151 -3.70 -27.92 -5.26
N THR A 152 -3.84 -28.57 -6.40
CA THR A 152 -4.52 -28.03 -7.59
C THR A 152 -6.03 -27.87 -7.43
N ALA A 153 -6.61 -28.37 -6.35
CA ALA A 153 -8.02 -28.18 -5.99
C ALA A 153 -8.27 -26.87 -5.21
N LEU A 154 -7.22 -26.14 -4.81
CA LEU A 154 -7.36 -24.89 -4.08
C LEU A 154 -8.11 -23.84 -4.90
N THR A 155 -9.13 -23.25 -4.29
CA THR A 155 -9.86 -22.09 -4.81
C THR A 155 -9.52 -20.81 -4.04
N ALA A 156 -9.10 -20.93 -2.78
CA ALA A 156 -8.64 -19.82 -1.97
C ALA A 156 -7.34 -20.18 -1.21
N LEU A 157 -6.33 -19.32 -1.31
CA LEU A 157 -5.06 -19.47 -0.62
C LEU A 157 -4.64 -18.15 0.03
N ASN A 158 -4.38 -18.19 1.33
CA ASN A 158 -3.71 -17.12 2.05
C ASN A 158 -2.37 -17.62 2.61
N ILE A 159 -1.28 -17.02 2.15
CA ILE A 159 0.09 -17.28 2.62
C ILE A 159 0.82 -15.95 2.88
N SER A 160 0.06 -14.90 3.18
CA SER A 160 0.60 -13.58 3.51
C SER A 160 1.46 -13.58 4.77
N GLY A 161 2.33 -12.59 4.94
CA GLY A 161 3.14 -12.44 6.15
C GLY A 161 4.10 -13.61 6.39
N ASN A 162 4.80 -14.03 5.34
CA ASN A 162 5.83 -15.07 5.37
C ASN A 162 7.14 -14.49 4.78
N ILE A 163 8.09 -15.33 4.38
CA ILE A 163 9.39 -14.91 3.83
C ILE A 163 9.65 -15.52 2.44
N ILE A 164 8.59 -15.71 1.65
CA ILE A 164 8.64 -16.34 0.33
C ILE A 164 9.29 -15.40 -0.68
N LYS A 165 10.22 -15.92 -1.48
CA LYS A 165 10.90 -15.18 -2.57
C LYS A 165 10.48 -15.63 -3.97
N ASP A 166 10.12 -16.91 -4.10
CA ASP A 166 9.80 -17.55 -5.38
C ASP A 166 8.31 -17.85 -5.47
N SER A 167 7.66 -17.35 -6.52
CA SER A 167 6.24 -17.55 -6.80
C SER A 167 5.93 -18.86 -7.54
N GLY A 168 6.96 -19.63 -7.96
CA GLY A 168 6.80 -20.84 -8.78
C GLY A 168 5.95 -21.94 -8.15
N ALA A 169 5.80 -21.95 -6.82
CA ALA A 169 4.87 -22.86 -6.15
C ALA A 169 3.40 -22.67 -6.57
N PHE A 170 3.03 -21.50 -7.08
CA PHE A 170 1.64 -21.17 -7.41
C PHE A 170 1.26 -21.53 -8.85
N GLU A 171 2.22 -21.85 -9.72
CA GLU A 171 2.03 -21.96 -11.18
C GLU A 171 0.93 -22.94 -11.61
N LYS A 172 0.75 -24.02 -10.84
CA LYS A 172 -0.20 -25.10 -11.18
C LYS A 172 -1.57 -24.94 -10.53
N LEU A 173 -1.78 -23.92 -9.70
CA LEU A 173 -2.99 -23.73 -8.90
C LEU A 173 -4.12 -23.08 -9.71
N ALA A 174 -4.41 -23.60 -10.90
CA ALA A 174 -5.29 -22.99 -11.89
C ALA A 174 -6.76 -22.81 -11.45
N ALA A 175 -7.17 -23.46 -10.36
CA ALA A 175 -8.51 -23.31 -9.77
C ALA A 175 -8.62 -22.11 -8.80
N LEU A 176 -7.51 -21.45 -8.46
CA LEU A 176 -7.53 -20.31 -7.54
C LEU A 176 -8.37 -19.16 -8.09
N THR A 177 -9.30 -18.70 -7.27
CA THR A 177 -10.07 -17.47 -7.47
C THR A 177 -9.65 -16.36 -6.53
N GLU A 178 -9.07 -16.71 -5.38
CA GLU A 178 -8.61 -15.79 -4.35
C GLU A 178 -7.18 -16.17 -3.92
N LEU A 179 -6.25 -15.23 -4.04
CA LEU A 179 -4.87 -15.42 -3.63
C LEU A 179 -4.38 -14.21 -2.84
N ASN A 180 -3.91 -14.46 -1.62
CA ASN A 180 -3.20 -13.49 -0.82
C ASN A 180 -1.78 -13.98 -0.53
N ILE A 181 -0.80 -13.28 -1.10
CA ILE A 181 0.64 -13.49 -0.96
C ILE A 181 1.33 -12.20 -0.48
N SER A 182 0.59 -11.27 0.14
CA SER A 182 1.13 -10.00 0.60
C SER A 182 2.13 -10.14 1.76
N GLY A 183 2.97 -9.14 1.98
CA GLY A 183 3.93 -9.15 3.08
C GLY A 183 4.92 -10.31 2.97
N ASN A 184 5.49 -10.51 1.79
CA ASN A 184 6.51 -11.53 1.49
C ASN A 184 7.75 -10.83 0.88
N GLN A 185 8.65 -11.60 0.25
CA GLN A 185 9.88 -11.11 -0.40
C GLN A 185 9.91 -11.45 -1.89
N ILE A 186 8.74 -11.53 -2.54
CA ILE A 186 8.62 -11.93 -3.94
C ILE A 186 9.17 -10.83 -4.83
N VAL A 187 10.08 -11.20 -5.72
CA VAL A 187 10.66 -10.29 -6.74
C VAL A 187 10.05 -10.53 -8.11
N ASP A 188 9.81 -11.80 -8.45
CA ASP A 188 9.23 -12.23 -9.73
C ASP A 188 7.86 -12.87 -9.50
N ALA A 189 6.83 -12.26 -10.07
CA ALA A 189 5.45 -12.74 -10.02
C ALA A 189 5.09 -13.71 -11.17
N GLY A 190 6.05 -14.17 -11.97
CA GLY A 190 5.82 -15.06 -13.10
C GLY A 190 5.06 -16.35 -12.75
N GLY A 191 5.22 -16.86 -11.53
CA GLY A 191 4.50 -18.04 -11.04
C GLY A 191 2.99 -17.87 -10.93
N ILE A 192 2.45 -16.65 -10.92
CA ILE A 192 0.99 -16.42 -10.94
C ILE A 192 0.44 -16.10 -12.33
N ALA A 193 1.30 -15.96 -13.35
CA ALA A 193 0.91 -15.40 -14.65
C ALA A 193 -0.12 -16.21 -15.44
N ASN A 194 -0.36 -17.48 -15.08
CA ASN A 194 -1.33 -18.34 -15.75
C ASN A 194 -2.57 -18.66 -14.88
N LEU A 195 -2.74 -17.99 -13.74
CA LEU A 195 -3.88 -18.19 -12.84
C LEU A 195 -5.12 -17.44 -13.33
N THR A 196 -5.60 -17.79 -14.52
CA THR A 196 -6.65 -17.05 -15.26
C THR A 196 -8.02 -17.03 -14.58
N ALA A 197 -8.23 -17.84 -13.54
CA ALA A 197 -9.46 -17.86 -12.74
C ALA A 197 -9.44 -16.87 -11.56
N LEU A 198 -8.29 -16.22 -11.28
CA LEU A 198 -8.16 -15.26 -10.18
C LEU A 198 -9.11 -14.07 -10.37
N LYS A 199 -9.86 -13.78 -9.30
CA LYS A 199 -10.75 -12.63 -9.19
C LYS A 199 -10.19 -11.59 -8.21
N THR A 200 -9.62 -12.09 -7.12
CA THR A 200 -9.01 -11.27 -6.08
C THR A 200 -7.56 -11.68 -5.90
N LEU A 201 -6.66 -10.72 -6.07
CA LEU A 201 -5.23 -10.90 -5.84
C LEU A 201 -4.70 -9.80 -4.92
N ASP A 202 -4.12 -10.20 -3.80
CA ASP A 202 -3.30 -9.34 -2.97
C ASP A 202 -1.85 -9.82 -3.00
N ILE A 203 -0.98 -8.98 -3.55
CA ILE A 203 0.47 -9.18 -3.66
C ILE A 203 1.22 -7.93 -3.13
N SER A 204 0.55 -7.16 -2.27
CA SER A 204 1.12 -5.97 -1.65
C SER A 204 2.32 -6.29 -0.75
N ASP A 205 3.12 -5.27 -0.43
CA ASP A 205 4.28 -5.38 0.46
C ASP A 205 5.23 -6.51 0.05
N ASN A 206 5.71 -6.42 -1.20
CA ASN A 206 6.67 -7.33 -1.81
C ASN A 206 7.78 -6.51 -2.52
N LEU A 207 8.57 -7.15 -3.39
CA LEU A 207 9.71 -6.53 -4.07
C LEU A 207 9.57 -6.56 -5.60
N ILE A 208 8.35 -6.56 -6.12
CA ILE A 208 8.07 -6.71 -7.55
C ILE A 208 8.39 -5.43 -8.29
N GLU A 209 9.06 -5.53 -9.43
CA GLU A 209 9.41 -4.40 -10.29
C GLU A 209 8.58 -4.33 -11.59
N ASP A 210 8.06 -5.47 -12.07
CA ASP A 210 7.35 -5.60 -13.35
C ASP A 210 5.93 -6.15 -13.15
N SER A 211 4.94 -5.49 -13.76
CA SER A 211 3.53 -5.89 -13.78
C SER A 211 3.17 -6.94 -14.83
N GLY A 212 4.12 -7.38 -15.67
CA GLY A 212 3.88 -8.30 -16.79
C GLY A 212 3.22 -9.64 -16.41
N ALA A 213 3.36 -10.08 -15.15
CA ALA A 213 2.67 -11.25 -14.63
C ALA A 213 1.13 -11.14 -14.67
N PHE A 214 0.59 -9.92 -14.69
CA PHE A 214 -0.85 -9.70 -14.61
C PHE A 214 -1.55 -9.76 -15.97
N GLU A 215 -0.82 -9.74 -17.10
CA GLU A 215 -1.35 -9.61 -18.46
C GLU A 215 -2.48 -10.61 -18.80
N LYS A 216 -2.41 -11.84 -18.28
CA LYS A 216 -3.38 -12.90 -18.60
C LYS A 216 -4.48 -13.08 -17.57
N LEU A 217 -4.49 -12.30 -16.48
CA LEU A 217 -5.41 -12.48 -15.36
C LEU A 217 -6.79 -11.86 -15.64
N ALA A 218 -7.40 -12.26 -16.76
CA ALA A 218 -8.61 -11.68 -17.38
C ALA A 218 -9.87 -11.65 -16.48
N ALA A 219 -9.88 -12.42 -15.40
CA ALA A 219 -10.98 -12.52 -14.45
C ALA A 219 -10.82 -11.61 -13.21
N LEU A 220 -9.71 -10.87 -13.08
CA LEU A 220 -9.47 -10.01 -11.93
C LEU A 220 -10.51 -8.88 -11.84
N THR A 221 -11.07 -8.73 -10.64
CA THR A 221 -11.97 -7.64 -10.25
C THR A 221 -11.33 -6.77 -9.17
N ALA A 222 -10.44 -7.33 -8.34
CA ALA A 222 -9.72 -6.61 -7.30
C ALA A 222 -8.23 -7.01 -7.30
N LEU A 223 -7.36 -6.00 -7.39
CA LEU A 223 -5.91 -6.16 -7.40
C LEU A 223 -5.26 -5.18 -6.41
N ASN A 224 -4.48 -5.70 -5.47
CA ASN A 224 -3.62 -4.92 -4.60
C ASN A 224 -2.15 -5.25 -4.88
N ILE A 225 -1.42 -4.27 -5.42
CA ILE A 225 0.02 -4.31 -5.70
C ILE A 225 0.77 -3.26 -4.88
N SER A 226 0.16 -2.69 -3.85
CA SER A 226 0.75 -1.59 -3.08
C SER A 226 2.04 -2.01 -2.36
N GLY A 227 2.92 -1.07 -2.03
CA GLY A 227 4.17 -1.38 -1.32
C GLY A 227 5.13 -2.27 -2.11
N ASN A 228 5.20 -2.09 -3.43
CA ASN A 228 6.14 -2.79 -4.32
C ASN A 228 7.12 -1.78 -4.97
N GLN A 229 7.83 -2.20 -6.02
CA GLN A 229 8.79 -1.38 -6.76
C GLN A 229 8.37 -1.16 -8.22
N ILE A 230 7.08 -1.29 -8.52
CA ILE A 230 6.54 -1.27 -9.88
C ILE A 230 6.60 0.15 -10.44
N ALA A 231 7.21 0.31 -11.61
CA ALA A 231 7.31 1.61 -12.29
C ALA A 231 6.43 1.68 -13.55
N ASP A 232 6.24 0.55 -14.23
CA ASP A 232 5.40 0.41 -15.40
C ASP A 232 4.19 -0.44 -15.04
N LEU A 233 3.00 0.02 -15.40
CA LEU A 233 1.72 -0.69 -15.22
C LEU A 233 1.30 -1.47 -16.48
N GLY A 234 2.18 -1.58 -17.48
CA GLY A 234 1.95 -2.31 -18.71
C GLY A 234 1.51 -3.75 -18.47
N GLY A 235 0.63 -4.26 -19.34
CA GLY A 235 -0.02 -5.55 -19.20
C GLY A 235 -1.33 -5.48 -18.43
N LEU A 236 -1.53 -4.53 -17.50
CA LEU A 236 -2.82 -4.37 -16.80
C LEU A 236 -3.95 -4.00 -17.76
N GLU A 237 -3.66 -3.31 -18.86
CA GLU A 237 -4.65 -3.01 -19.90
C GLU A 237 -5.21 -4.27 -20.59
N LYS A 238 -4.50 -5.40 -20.47
CA LYS A 238 -4.89 -6.71 -21.02
C LYS A 238 -5.45 -7.66 -19.95
N ALA A 239 -5.07 -7.47 -18.69
CA ALA A 239 -5.58 -8.19 -17.53
C ALA A 239 -7.10 -8.02 -17.34
N GLY A 240 -7.74 -7.08 -18.04
CA GLY A 240 -9.15 -7.14 -18.36
C GLY A 240 -9.91 -5.86 -18.08
N MET A 241 -10.97 -5.64 -18.86
CA MET A 241 -11.93 -4.54 -18.68
C MET A 241 -12.79 -4.69 -17.41
N GLN A 242 -12.58 -5.72 -16.59
CA GLN A 242 -13.41 -6.04 -15.42
C GLN A 242 -12.79 -5.59 -14.09
N LEU A 243 -11.55 -5.08 -14.09
CA LEU A 243 -10.93 -4.64 -12.84
C LEU A 243 -11.68 -3.43 -12.28
N GLU A 244 -12.28 -3.60 -11.10
CA GLU A 244 -13.08 -2.58 -10.42
C GLU A 244 -12.27 -1.85 -9.35
N THR A 245 -11.32 -2.55 -8.74
CA THR A 245 -10.46 -2.01 -7.66
C THR A 245 -9.00 -2.29 -7.96
N LEU A 246 -8.20 -1.22 -8.00
CA LEU A 246 -6.75 -1.27 -8.10
C LEU A 246 -6.14 -0.43 -6.97
N ASP A 247 -5.42 -1.09 -6.07
CA ASP A 247 -4.49 -0.42 -5.17
C ASP A 247 -3.05 -0.61 -5.66
N ALA A 248 -2.44 0.48 -6.09
CA ALA A 248 -1.06 0.55 -6.55
C ALA A 248 -0.27 1.60 -5.76
N ALA A 249 -0.67 1.88 -4.52
CA ALA A 249 0.04 2.82 -3.66
C ALA A 249 1.48 2.39 -3.37
N ASP A 250 2.33 3.35 -2.98
CA ASP A 250 3.70 3.12 -2.53
C ASP A 250 4.51 2.27 -3.51
N ASN A 251 4.54 2.72 -4.76
CA ASN A 251 5.27 2.15 -5.88
C ASN A 251 6.10 3.25 -6.57
N LYS A 252 6.59 2.99 -7.79
CA LYS A 252 7.39 3.93 -8.59
C LYS A 252 6.68 4.35 -9.89
N VAL A 253 5.34 4.28 -9.92
CA VAL A 253 4.56 4.53 -11.13
C VAL A 253 4.64 6.00 -11.54
N GLU A 254 4.94 6.23 -12.82
CA GLU A 254 4.93 7.57 -13.43
C GLU A 254 3.87 7.69 -14.53
N ASP A 255 3.73 6.65 -15.36
CA ASP A 255 2.83 6.61 -16.51
C ASP A 255 1.52 5.89 -16.18
N LEU A 256 0.41 6.57 -16.47
CA LEU A 256 -0.95 6.06 -16.29
C LEU A 256 -1.60 5.64 -17.61
N ALA A 257 -0.88 5.71 -18.73
CA ALA A 257 -1.42 5.32 -20.03
C ALA A 257 -2.01 3.89 -20.05
N PRO A 258 -1.44 2.89 -19.36
CA PRO A 258 -2.07 1.56 -19.26
C PRO A 258 -3.49 1.58 -18.68
N LEU A 259 -3.81 2.53 -17.81
CA LEU A 259 -5.11 2.60 -17.12
C LEU A 259 -6.20 3.33 -17.93
N ARG A 260 -5.83 3.99 -19.03
CA ARG A 260 -6.72 4.92 -19.77
C ARG A 260 -8.07 4.33 -20.19
N ASN A 261 -8.10 3.05 -20.54
CA ASN A 261 -9.30 2.37 -21.07
C ASN A 261 -9.94 1.38 -20.08
N MET A 262 -9.56 1.44 -18.79
CA MET A 262 -10.11 0.55 -17.76
C MET A 262 -11.46 1.08 -17.25
N GLU A 263 -12.49 1.04 -18.09
CA GLU A 263 -13.80 1.68 -17.84
C GLU A 263 -14.55 1.16 -16.59
N SER A 264 -14.30 -0.07 -16.17
CA SER A 264 -14.91 -0.64 -14.95
C SER A 264 -14.20 -0.23 -13.67
N LEU A 265 -13.03 0.42 -13.76
CA LEU A 265 -12.26 0.81 -12.59
C LEU A 265 -13.03 1.90 -11.83
N ILE A 266 -13.36 1.60 -10.58
CA ILE A 266 -14.15 2.45 -9.68
C ILE A 266 -13.25 2.97 -8.55
N ASN A 267 -12.42 2.11 -7.99
CA ASN A 267 -11.54 2.42 -6.87
C ASN A 267 -10.09 2.34 -7.34
N LEU A 268 -9.38 3.47 -7.30
CA LEU A 268 -7.98 3.57 -7.68
C LEU A 268 -7.19 4.30 -6.60
N ASN A 269 -6.17 3.64 -6.08
CA ASN A 269 -5.20 4.22 -5.17
C ASN A 269 -3.81 4.23 -5.84
N LEU A 270 -3.20 5.41 -6.01
CA LEU A 270 -1.81 5.56 -6.46
C LEU A 270 -1.01 6.46 -5.51
N ASN A 271 -1.41 6.58 -4.24
CA ASN A 271 -0.65 7.34 -3.24
C ASN A 271 0.81 6.88 -3.20
N GLY A 272 1.76 7.75 -2.90
CA GLY A 272 3.17 7.35 -2.80
C GLY A 272 3.86 6.99 -4.13
N ASN A 273 3.26 7.34 -5.29
CA ASN A 273 3.89 7.19 -6.60
C ASN A 273 4.48 8.51 -7.14
N MET A 274 5.04 8.45 -8.35
CA MET A 274 5.67 9.58 -9.05
C MET A 274 4.77 10.14 -10.18
N VAL A 275 3.46 9.94 -10.07
CA VAL A 275 2.46 10.35 -11.04
C VAL A 275 2.35 11.87 -11.11
N LYS A 276 2.35 12.41 -12.33
CA LYS A 276 2.14 13.86 -12.57
C LYS A 276 0.65 14.18 -12.61
N GLU A 277 0.26 15.35 -12.10
CA GLU A 277 -1.13 15.81 -12.12
C GLU A 277 -1.72 15.84 -13.54
N SER A 278 -0.91 16.22 -14.54
CA SER A 278 -1.32 16.19 -15.95
C SER A 278 -1.69 14.79 -16.45
N SER A 279 -1.12 13.74 -15.86
CA SER A 279 -1.39 12.35 -16.23
C SER A 279 -2.77 11.91 -15.78
N LEU A 280 -3.37 12.56 -14.79
CA LEU A 280 -4.68 12.19 -14.24
C LEU A 280 -5.82 12.40 -15.23
N ALA A 281 -5.66 13.35 -16.17
CA ALA A 281 -6.65 13.64 -17.20
C ALA A 281 -6.87 12.48 -18.18
N MET A 282 -6.01 11.46 -18.17
CA MET A 282 -6.16 10.27 -19.01
C MET A 282 -6.93 9.13 -18.34
N LEU A 283 -7.24 9.24 -17.05
CA LEU A 283 -7.98 8.21 -16.32
C LEU A 283 -9.45 8.16 -16.77
N PRO A 284 -10.09 6.98 -16.68
CA PRO A 284 -11.49 6.82 -17.06
C PRO A 284 -12.41 7.64 -16.15
N VAL A 285 -13.53 8.11 -16.73
CA VAL A 285 -14.49 9.01 -16.07
C VAL A 285 -15.09 8.40 -14.80
N SER A 286 -15.22 7.07 -14.75
CA SER A 286 -15.73 6.29 -13.62
C SER A 286 -15.02 6.57 -12.29
N ILE A 287 -13.73 6.91 -12.34
CA ILE A 287 -12.90 7.20 -11.15
C ILE A 287 -13.04 8.68 -10.76
N THR A 288 -13.18 9.57 -11.75
CA THR A 288 -13.16 11.04 -11.56
C THR A 288 -14.42 11.64 -10.91
N GLY A 289 -15.46 10.83 -10.66
CA GLY A 289 -16.79 11.28 -10.22
C GLY A 289 -17.32 10.66 -8.93
N SER A 290 -16.58 9.76 -8.27
CA SER A 290 -16.93 9.22 -6.96
C SER A 290 -16.08 9.92 -5.88
N ASP A 291 -16.63 10.03 -4.68
CA ASP A 291 -16.09 10.78 -3.54
C ASP A 291 -14.68 10.33 -3.11
N GLY A 292 -14.16 9.25 -3.70
CA GLY A 292 -12.77 8.83 -3.65
C GLY A 292 -11.79 9.80 -4.31
N PHE A 293 -12.16 10.54 -5.36
CA PHE A 293 -11.28 11.54 -6.00
C PHE A 293 -11.09 12.81 -5.15
N ALA A 294 -12.02 13.12 -4.24
CA ALA A 294 -11.87 14.24 -3.30
C ALA A 294 -10.90 13.89 -2.17
N ALA A 295 -10.98 12.67 -1.65
CA ALA A 295 -9.97 12.10 -0.75
C ALA A 295 -8.61 11.95 -1.45
N TRP A 296 -8.60 11.62 -2.76
CA TRP A 296 -7.41 11.58 -3.59
C TRP A 296 -6.82 12.96 -3.88
N LYS A 297 -7.64 14.01 -4.03
CA LYS A 297 -7.17 15.40 -4.17
C LYS A 297 -6.51 15.89 -2.87
N GLU A 298 -6.99 15.44 -1.72
CA GLU A 298 -6.40 15.75 -0.40
C GLU A 298 -5.21 14.83 -0.02
N ALA A 299 -5.15 13.60 -0.53
CA ALA A 299 -4.09 12.62 -0.24
C ALA A 299 -2.94 12.60 -1.27
N THR A 300 -3.19 12.93 -2.53
CA THR A 300 -2.21 12.82 -3.64
C THR A 300 -1.47 14.13 -3.93
N LEU A 301 -1.96 15.24 -3.37
CA LEU A 301 -1.12 16.39 -3.04
C LEU A 301 -0.76 16.32 -1.56
N GLY A 302 -0.17 15.19 -1.14
CA GLY A 302 0.95 15.32 -0.22
C GLY A 302 1.78 16.45 -0.78
N THR A 303 1.83 17.56 -0.04
CA THR A 303 2.49 18.79 -0.44
C THR A 303 3.83 18.35 -1.00
N GLN A 304 3.98 18.37 -2.33
CA GLN A 304 5.30 18.35 -2.89
C GLN A 304 5.91 19.56 -2.21
N ASN A 305 6.82 19.34 -1.26
CA ASN A 305 7.59 20.41 -0.62
C ASN A 305 8.55 21.03 -1.67
N VAL A 306 8.16 21.02 -2.94
CA VAL A 306 8.66 21.86 -4.01
C VAL A 306 8.27 23.26 -3.62
N SER A 307 9.24 23.91 -2.98
CA SER A 307 9.20 25.32 -2.75
C SER A 307 10.05 25.98 -3.81
N TYR A 308 9.52 27.03 -4.42
CA TYR A 308 10.25 27.86 -5.36
C TYR A 308 10.89 29.04 -4.65
N ILE A 309 12.02 29.49 -5.16
CA ILE A 309 12.70 30.67 -4.65
C ILE A 309 12.25 31.89 -5.45
N ILE A 310 11.76 32.91 -4.75
CA ILE A 310 11.60 34.26 -5.27
C ILE A 310 12.79 35.09 -4.80
N THR A 311 13.64 35.53 -5.71
CA THR A 311 14.77 36.40 -5.38
C THR A 311 14.35 37.86 -5.44
N VAL A 312 14.55 38.60 -4.35
CA VAL A 312 14.16 40.00 -4.22
C VAL A 312 15.38 40.90 -4.18
N THR A 313 15.35 41.94 -5.00
CA THR A 313 16.37 42.99 -5.09
C THR A 313 15.69 44.36 -5.04
N ALA A 314 15.85 45.11 -3.97
CA ALA A 314 15.36 46.48 -3.87
C ALA A 314 16.52 47.47 -3.93
N GLY A 315 16.35 48.53 -4.70
CA GLY A 315 17.27 49.66 -4.77
C GLY A 315 17.29 50.48 -3.47
N GLU A 316 18.22 51.43 -3.40
CA GLU A 316 18.30 52.36 -2.27
C GLU A 316 17.02 53.21 -2.14
N ASN A 317 16.74 53.70 -0.92
CA ASN A 317 15.64 54.62 -0.60
C ASN A 317 14.24 54.00 -0.52
N GLY A 318 14.17 52.74 -0.14
CA GLY A 318 12.93 52.08 0.27
C GLY A 318 13.19 50.64 0.70
N THR A 319 12.15 49.97 1.17
CA THR A 319 12.25 48.61 1.71
C THR A 319 11.21 47.66 1.11
N VAL A 320 11.54 46.36 1.06
CA VAL A 320 10.60 45.30 0.68
C VAL A 320 10.47 44.29 1.82
N ALA A 321 9.25 44.07 2.29
CA ALA A 321 8.90 43.10 3.33
C ALA A 321 8.20 41.87 2.69
N PRO A 322 8.31 40.66 3.27
CA PRO A 322 8.70 40.39 4.67
C PRO A 322 10.20 40.24 5.01
N TYR A 323 11.11 40.09 4.05
CA TYR A 323 12.49 39.62 4.36
C TYR A 323 13.65 40.52 3.85
N GLY A 324 13.38 41.79 3.52
CA GLY A 324 14.41 42.81 3.26
C GLY A 324 14.79 43.01 1.79
N ASN A 325 15.75 43.91 1.55
CA ASN A 325 16.06 44.46 0.22
C ASN A 325 16.96 43.58 -0.68
N GLN A 326 17.50 42.51 -0.13
CA GLN A 326 18.35 41.54 -0.83
C GLN A 326 18.09 40.18 -0.18
N GLY A 327 17.23 39.36 -0.77
CA GLY A 327 16.78 38.14 -0.11
C GLY A 327 16.22 37.09 -1.04
N LYS A 328 16.12 35.86 -0.55
CA LYS A 328 15.47 34.73 -1.21
C LYS A 328 14.26 34.30 -0.39
N VAL A 329 13.08 34.27 -1.01
CA VAL A 329 11.84 33.83 -0.37
C VAL A 329 11.48 32.46 -0.88
N THR A 330 11.40 31.50 0.03
CA THR A 330 10.95 30.15 -0.25
C THR A 330 9.42 30.11 -0.16
N VAL A 331 8.75 29.92 -1.29
CA VAL A 331 7.29 29.88 -1.41
C VAL A 331 6.87 28.49 -1.83
N LYS A 332 5.87 27.90 -1.18
CA LYS A 332 5.37 26.58 -1.57
C LYS A 332 4.66 26.68 -2.92
N SER A 333 4.83 25.67 -3.76
CA SER A 333 4.12 25.57 -5.03
C SER A 333 2.60 25.74 -4.84
N GLY A 334 1.99 26.65 -5.59
CA GLY A 334 0.55 26.92 -5.55
C GLY A 334 0.09 27.94 -4.51
N ASP A 335 0.96 28.40 -3.61
CA ASP A 335 0.69 29.51 -2.71
C ASP A 335 0.84 30.86 -3.43
N ASP A 336 0.17 31.87 -2.88
CA ASP A 336 0.34 33.26 -3.28
C ASP A 336 1.38 33.91 -2.37
N GLN A 337 2.27 34.73 -2.93
CA GLN A 337 3.25 35.49 -2.15
C GLN A 337 3.14 36.98 -2.45
N SER A 338 2.82 37.75 -1.42
CA SER A 338 2.75 39.21 -1.46
C SER A 338 4.02 39.86 -0.92
N PHE A 339 4.41 40.96 -1.54
CA PHE A 339 5.56 41.79 -1.17
C PHE A 339 5.08 43.22 -0.93
N ALA A 340 5.26 43.70 0.30
CA ALA A 340 4.94 45.07 0.68
C ALA A 340 6.15 45.96 0.42
N ILE A 341 5.95 47.01 -0.38
CA ILE A 341 6.99 47.94 -0.81
C ILE A 341 6.81 49.24 -0.03
N THR A 342 7.78 49.62 0.79
CA THR A 342 7.71 50.85 1.59
C THR A 342 8.82 51.81 1.16
N PRO A 343 8.51 52.82 0.32
CA PRO A 343 9.47 53.88 0.02
C PRO A 343 9.92 54.61 1.29
N ASP A 344 11.17 55.04 1.33
CA ASP A 344 11.65 55.91 2.40
C ASP A 344 10.98 57.29 2.32
N LYS A 345 11.10 58.07 3.39
CA LYS A 345 10.56 59.43 3.43
C LYS A 345 11.08 60.25 2.23
N ASP A 346 10.17 60.92 1.54
CA ASP A 346 10.44 61.74 0.34
C ASP A 346 10.82 60.93 -0.91
N TYR A 347 10.52 59.63 -0.95
CA TYR A 347 10.66 58.77 -2.14
C TYR A 347 9.32 58.11 -2.51
N ILE A 348 9.21 57.73 -3.79
CA ILE A 348 8.10 56.93 -4.33
C ILE A 348 8.65 55.73 -5.11
N ILE A 349 7.81 54.72 -5.32
CA ILE A 349 8.13 53.59 -6.20
C ILE A 349 8.34 54.15 -7.62
N ASP A 350 9.51 53.89 -8.20
CA ASP A 350 9.80 54.23 -9.59
C ASP A 350 9.39 53.10 -10.52
N LYS A 351 9.88 51.89 -10.23
CA LYS A 351 9.64 50.71 -11.06
C LYS A 351 9.64 49.43 -10.25
N VAL A 352 8.76 48.50 -10.63
CA VAL A 352 8.73 47.11 -10.15
C VAL A 352 8.84 46.18 -11.35
N MET A 353 9.85 45.31 -11.34
CA MET A 353 10.09 44.30 -12.36
C MET A 353 9.87 42.92 -11.75
N ALA A 354 8.99 42.11 -12.35
CA ALA A 354 8.83 40.70 -12.02
C ALA A 354 9.32 39.87 -13.21
N ASP A 355 10.29 38.99 -13.00
CA ASP A 355 10.89 38.13 -14.05
C ASP A 355 11.35 38.90 -15.30
N GLY A 356 11.93 40.09 -15.08
CA GLY A 356 12.39 40.98 -16.15
C GLY A 356 11.27 41.72 -16.90
N LYS A 357 10.00 41.56 -16.51
CA LYS A 357 8.86 42.32 -17.05
C LYS A 357 8.47 43.46 -16.10
N ASP A 358 8.21 44.64 -16.66
CA ASP A 358 7.68 45.78 -15.91
C ASP A 358 6.23 45.52 -15.48
N VAL A 359 6.00 45.47 -14.17
CA VAL A 359 4.71 45.21 -13.52
C VAL A 359 4.29 46.37 -12.61
N THR A 360 4.89 47.55 -12.79
CA THR A 360 4.65 48.72 -11.93
C THR A 360 3.16 49.11 -11.86
N SER A 361 2.41 48.95 -12.97
CA SER A 361 0.96 49.21 -13.02
C SER A 361 0.10 48.17 -12.29
N GLU A 362 0.66 47.01 -11.96
CA GLU A 362 -0.02 45.92 -11.26
C GLU A 362 0.10 46.03 -9.74
N VAL A 363 0.97 46.92 -9.25
CA VAL A 363 1.14 47.23 -7.81
C VAL A 363 -0.11 47.95 -7.30
N LYS A 364 -0.75 47.40 -6.27
CA LYS A 364 -1.92 47.99 -5.60
C LYS A 364 -1.62 48.19 -4.14
N ASP A 365 -1.92 49.38 -3.62
CA ASP A 365 -1.67 49.73 -2.21
C ASP A 365 -0.23 49.38 -1.77
N ASN A 366 0.74 49.76 -2.63
CA ASN A 366 2.16 49.47 -2.48
C ASN A 366 2.51 47.98 -2.28
N THR A 367 1.65 47.08 -2.77
CA THR A 367 1.82 45.63 -2.65
C THR A 367 1.80 44.99 -4.04
N TYR A 368 2.76 44.10 -4.28
CA TYR A 368 2.77 43.22 -5.45
C TYR A 368 2.62 41.76 -5.01
N THR A 369 1.82 40.97 -5.74
CA THR A 369 1.54 39.58 -5.39
C THR A 369 1.83 38.66 -6.57
N PHE A 370 2.69 37.67 -6.35
CA PHE A 370 2.76 36.49 -7.22
C PHE A 370 1.62 35.55 -6.84
N ALA A 371 0.66 35.38 -7.75
CA ALA A 371 -0.43 34.44 -7.56
C ALA A 371 -0.03 33.05 -8.06
N LYS A 372 -0.37 32.01 -7.31
CA LYS A 372 -0.18 30.60 -7.69
C LYS A 372 1.22 30.30 -8.21
N VAL A 373 2.22 30.52 -7.36
CA VAL A 373 3.63 30.34 -7.70
C VAL A 373 3.89 28.91 -8.18
N SER A 374 4.42 28.78 -9.40
CA SER A 374 4.67 27.48 -10.07
C SER A 374 6.09 27.36 -10.64
N GLY A 375 6.98 28.31 -10.32
CA GLY A 375 8.38 28.34 -10.74
C GLY A 375 9.19 29.32 -9.89
N GLU A 376 10.52 29.36 -10.09
CA GLU A 376 11.35 30.40 -9.49
C GLU A 376 11.05 31.77 -10.12
N HIS A 377 11.09 32.82 -9.30
CA HIS A 377 10.79 34.17 -9.72
C HIS A 377 11.85 35.17 -9.24
N THR A 378 11.83 36.35 -9.84
CA THR A 378 12.65 37.50 -9.44
C THR A 378 11.76 38.73 -9.29
N LEU A 379 11.98 39.51 -8.23
CA LEU A 379 11.31 40.78 -7.99
C LEU A 379 12.35 41.88 -7.77
N GLU A 380 12.40 42.84 -8.68
CA GLU A 380 13.30 43.99 -8.59
C GLU A 380 12.50 45.27 -8.40
N VAL A 381 12.84 46.06 -7.38
CA VAL A 381 12.14 47.30 -7.03
C VAL A 381 13.12 48.46 -7.02
N THR A 382 12.74 49.58 -7.63
CA THR A 382 13.53 50.82 -7.61
C THR A 382 12.68 51.99 -7.15
N PHE A 383 13.34 52.97 -6.53
CA PHE A 383 12.71 54.15 -5.95
C PHE A 383 13.28 55.41 -6.59
N LYS A 384 12.46 56.46 -6.67
CA LYS A 384 12.87 57.80 -7.10
C LYS A 384 12.43 58.83 -6.08
N ALA A 385 13.19 59.93 -6.00
CA ALA A 385 12.85 61.04 -5.13
C ALA A 385 11.47 61.60 -5.51
N GLN A 386 10.62 61.77 -4.51
CA GLN A 386 9.36 62.49 -4.63
C GLN A 386 9.69 63.97 -4.78
N VAL A 387 9.47 64.51 -5.97
CA VAL A 387 9.59 65.95 -6.18
C VAL A 387 8.47 66.62 -5.40
N SER A 388 8.81 67.19 -4.25
CA SER A 388 7.91 68.07 -3.51
C SER A 388 7.91 69.41 -4.24
N ASP A 389 6.82 69.71 -4.94
CA ASP A 389 6.53 71.10 -5.33
C ASP A 389 6.27 71.88 -4.04
N SER A 390 7.33 72.41 -3.44
CA SER A 390 7.20 73.48 -2.46
C SER A 390 6.66 74.69 -3.21
N GLN A 391 5.35 74.91 -3.09
CA GLN A 391 4.69 76.19 -3.34
C GLN A 391 5.34 77.25 -2.42
N GLY A 392 6.41 77.85 -2.90
CA GLY A 392 6.87 79.16 -2.47
C GLY A 392 5.97 80.20 -3.12
N THR A 393 5.02 80.73 -2.34
CA THR A 393 4.30 81.95 -2.69
C THR A 393 5.29 83.11 -2.81
N GLY A 394 5.28 83.78 -3.94
CA GLY A 394 6.22 84.85 -4.26
C GLY A 394 5.96 85.41 -5.66
N ASP A 395 4.74 85.90 -5.85
CA ASP A 395 4.34 86.70 -7.00
C ASP A 395 5.26 87.92 -7.16
N CYS A 396 5.85 88.08 -8.35
CA CYS A 396 6.15 89.36 -8.99
C CYS A 396 6.44 89.12 -10.50
N GLY A 397 5.39 89.23 -11.32
CA GLY A 397 5.39 90.11 -12.49
C GLY A 397 6.21 89.76 -13.75
N LEU A 398 5.43 89.52 -14.82
CA LEU A 398 5.62 89.90 -16.24
C LEU A 398 6.30 88.91 -17.22
N PRO A 399 5.65 88.65 -18.39
CA PRO A 399 6.17 87.79 -19.45
C PRO A 399 6.84 88.58 -20.60
N ALA A 400 7.61 87.82 -21.40
CA ALA A 400 8.12 88.09 -22.75
C ALA A 400 9.43 88.90 -22.89
N ALA A 401 10.43 88.27 -23.52
CA ALA A 401 11.10 88.69 -24.77
C ALA A 401 12.57 88.23 -24.86
N LEU A 402 12.93 87.66 -26.04
CA LEU A 402 14.25 87.78 -26.73
C LEU A 402 15.50 87.18 -26.02
N LEU A 403 16.61 86.74 -26.63
CA LEU A 403 17.16 86.52 -27.97
C LEU A 403 18.66 86.12 -27.72
N ILE A 404 19.30 85.34 -28.61
CA ILE A 404 20.78 85.20 -28.82
C ILE A 404 21.57 84.44 -27.72
N LEU A 405 22.66 83.68 -27.93
CA LEU A 405 23.32 82.90 -28.99
C LEU A 405 24.70 82.49 -28.39
N ALA A 406 25.14 81.23 -28.58
CA ALA A 406 26.53 80.74 -28.54
C ALA A 406 27.27 80.80 -27.16
N ILE A 407 28.27 79.99 -26.77
CA ILE A 407 29.42 79.38 -27.48
C ILE A 407 29.93 78.12 -26.73
N ALA A 408 30.28 77.09 -27.51
CA ALA A 408 31.36 76.07 -27.48
C ALA A 408 32.09 75.55 -26.21
N GLY A 409 32.48 74.26 -26.30
CA GLY A 409 33.65 73.64 -25.65
C GLY A 409 33.45 72.15 -25.29
N ALA A 410 33.53 71.20 -26.23
CA ALA A 410 34.71 70.39 -26.61
C ALA A 410 35.04 69.20 -25.66
N GLY A 411 35.13 67.98 -26.22
CA GLY A 411 35.72 66.81 -25.54
C GLY A 411 35.35 65.42 -26.10
N LEU A 412 35.89 65.06 -27.27
CA LEU A 412 35.87 63.71 -27.86
C LEU A 412 37.13 62.91 -27.44
N ALA A 413 36.97 61.64 -27.06
CA ALA A 413 37.88 60.49 -27.29
C ALA A 413 37.28 59.27 -26.55
N GLY A 414 36.97 58.10 -27.11
CA GLY A 414 37.59 57.38 -28.21
C GLY A 414 38.64 56.40 -27.66
N ILE A 415 38.34 55.10 -27.64
CA ILE A 415 39.21 53.97 -28.08
C ILE A 415 38.61 52.64 -27.58
N ALA A 416 38.15 51.85 -28.55
CA ALA A 416 37.96 50.40 -28.46
C ALA A 416 39.13 49.69 -29.16
N LEU A 417 39.26 48.40 -28.85
CA LEU A 417 40.05 47.35 -29.52
C LEU A 417 41.54 47.23 -29.18
N ARG A 418 41.87 46.13 -28.49
CA ARG A 418 43.11 45.37 -28.73
C ARG A 418 42.81 43.87 -28.80
N ASN A 419 42.81 43.35 -30.02
CA ASN A 419 43.07 41.96 -30.33
C ASN A 419 44.56 41.66 -30.13
N LYS A 420 44.91 40.56 -29.47
CA LYS A 420 46.15 39.82 -29.78
C LYS A 420 46.00 38.33 -29.47
N LYS A 421 45.92 37.53 -30.54
CA LYS A 421 46.20 36.09 -30.58
C LYS A 421 47.62 35.79 -30.12
N LEU A 422 47.82 34.61 -29.51
CA LEU A 422 48.94 33.66 -29.67
C LEU A 422 48.65 32.47 -28.71
N ASN A 423 48.01 31.37 -29.17
CA ASN A 423 48.62 30.12 -29.64
C ASN A 423 49.72 29.54 -28.74
N ASN A 424 49.46 28.43 -28.03
CA ASN A 424 49.98 27.08 -28.36
C ASN A 424 49.89 26.07 -27.19
N ASN A 425 49.42 24.87 -27.56
CA ASN A 425 49.83 23.52 -27.15
C ASN A 425 49.59 22.98 -25.72
N LYS A 426 48.89 21.82 -25.76
CA LYS A 426 48.69 20.75 -24.77
C LYS A 426 47.61 20.94 -23.73
#